data_AF-A0AAP0CMK2-F1
#
_entry.id   AF-A0AAP0CMK2-F1
#
_cell.length_a   1.000
_cell.length_b   1.000
_cell.length_c   1.000
_cell.angle_alpha   90.00
_cell.angle_beta   90.00
_cell.angle_gamma   90.00
#
_symmetry.space_group_name_H-M   'P 1'
#
loop_
_entity.id
_entity.type
_entity.pdbx_description
1 polymer ?
#
loop_
_entity_poly.entity_id
_entity_poly.type
_entity_poly.pdbx_seq_one_letter_code
_entity_poly.pdbx_strand_id
1 'polypeptide(L)'
;MESKERGTKLQDLLSYDDIEPLCTWQREDGQDVLVILLPEFKKEQLRIQISNTGLLKITGERVVDGKRRSRFLKEVKVTKDYDSNNIHAKFSQGCLRVTFPKKAVSPSFMSKTPSATVTSPPEAGQSDDVNMNEKSTVPGIKTRVGSVLKSKTPTQVMVTVGFAMCCGF
;
A
#
# COMPACT_ATOMS: atom_id res chain seq x y z
N MET A 1 46.22 35.14 9.91
CA MET A 1 45.98 34.07 8.92
C MET A 1 45.88 32.77 9.70
N GLU A 2 44.70 32.38 10.13
CA GLU A 2 44.47 31.08 10.76
C GLU A 2 43.08 30.61 10.34
N SER A 3 43.02 29.97 9.18
CA SER A 3 41.82 29.28 8.71
C SER A 3 41.82 27.87 9.31
N LYS A 4 41.10 27.69 10.42
CA LYS A 4 40.87 26.38 11.01
C LYS A 4 39.52 25.85 10.57
N GLU A 5 39.47 25.31 9.36
CA GLU A 5 38.31 24.61 8.83
C GLU A 5 38.27 23.18 9.37
N ARG A 6 37.76 23.02 10.59
CA ARG A 6 37.31 21.72 11.12
C ARG A 6 35.80 21.61 10.90
N GLY A 7 35.40 20.92 9.83
CA GLY A 7 34.01 20.64 9.50
C GLY A 7 33.85 19.32 8.73
N THR A 8 34.00 18.19 9.44
CA THR A 8 33.44 16.86 9.13
C THR A 8 33.42 16.36 7.68
N LYS A 9 34.58 15.91 7.15
CA LYS A 9 34.66 15.01 5.98
C LYS A 9 34.59 13.53 6.41
N LEU A 10 33.55 13.13 7.15
CA LEU A 10 33.30 11.71 7.48
C LEU A 10 32.44 10.98 6.42
N GLN A 11 31.96 11.73 5.42
CA GLN A 11 31.09 11.22 4.35
C GLN A 11 31.88 10.54 3.20
N ASP A 12 33.22 10.56 3.27
CA ASP A 12 34.15 10.03 2.27
C ASP A 12 34.70 8.62 2.62
N LEU A 13 34.06 7.93 3.57
CA LEU A 13 34.47 6.60 4.02
C LEU A 13 33.60 5.47 3.45
N LEU A 14 32.42 5.79 2.92
CA LEU A 14 31.47 4.80 2.37
C LEU A 14 30.99 5.25 1.00
N SER A 15 31.16 4.38 0.01
CA SER A 15 30.62 4.53 -1.35
C SER A 15 29.37 3.65 -1.49
N TYR A 16 28.31 4.19 -2.07
CA TYR A 16 27.06 3.48 -2.33
C TYR A 16 26.88 3.23 -3.82
N ASP A 17 26.52 2.00 -4.15
CA ASP A 17 26.20 1.55 -5.50
C ASP A 17 24.71 1.23 -5.56
N ASP A 18 23.97 1.95 -6.41
CA ASP A 18 22.54 1.78 -6.61
C ASP A 18 22.29 0.80 -7.76
N ILE A 19 21.69 -0.35 -7.45
CA ILE A 19 21.38 -1.42 -8.39
C ILE A 19 19.89 -1.41 -8.72
N GLU A 20 19.55 -1.47 -10.01
CA GLU A 20 18.18 -1.77 -10.44
C GLU A 20 17.99 -3.29 -10.54
N PRO A 21 17.12 -3.89 -9.72
CA PRO A 21 16.93 -5.34 -9.73
C PRO A 21 16.03 -5.76 -10.90
N LEU A 22 16.27 -6.96 -11.45
CA LEU A 22 15.39 -7.49 -12.50
C LEU A 22 14.03 -7.83 -11.91
N CYS A 23 12.97 -7.23 -12.47
CA CYS A 23 11.60 -7.43 -12.03
C CYS A 23 10.72 -7.99 -13.15
N THR A 24 9.85 -8.94 -12.80
CA THR A 24 8.89 -9.55 -13.73
C THR A 24 7.53 -9.69 -13.06
N TRP A 25 6.48 -9.31 -13.77
CA TRP A 25 5.10 -9.51 -13.33
C TRP A 25 4.54 -10.80 -13.90
N GLN A 26 3.96 -11.63 -13.04
CA GLN A 26 3.14 -12.78 -13.41
C GLN A 26 1.70 -12.43 -13.07
N ARG A 27 0.83 -12.40 -14.08
CA ARG A 27 -0.58 -12.07 -13.91
C ARG A 27 -1.40 -13.35 -13.90
N GLU A 28 -2.20 -13.57 -12.86
CA GLU A 28 -3.03 -14.78 -12.70
C GLU A 28 -4.47 -14.40 -12.28
N ASP A 29 -5.41 -15.31 -12.49
CA ASP A 29 -6.76 -15.17 -11.97
C ASP A 29 -6.74 -15.21 -10.43
N GLY A 30 -7.22 -14.13 -9.81
CA GLY A 30 -7.30 -14.01 -8.35
C GLY A 30 -6.05 -13.45 -7.66
N GLN A 31 -4.86 -13.46 -8.27
CA GLN A 31 -3.66 -12.83 -7.71
C GLN A 31 -2.67 -12.41 -8.80
N ASP A 32 -1.86 -11.41 -8.54
CA ASP A 32 -0.68 -11.11 -9.34
C ASP A 32 0.58 -11.31 -8.50
N VAL A 33 1.68 -11.70 -9.14
CA VAL A 33 2.95 -11.93 -8.45
C VAL A 33 4.03 -11.06 -9.09
N LEU A 34 4.69 -10.25 -8.27
CA LEU A 34 5.93 -9.57 -8.62
C LEU A 34 7.12 -10.44 -8.23
N VAL A 35 7.88 -10.87 -9.21
CA VAL A 35 9.14 -11.59 -9.02
C VAL A 35 10.29 -10.59 -9.17
N ILE A 36 11.17 -10.54 -8.18
CA ILE A 36 12.37 -9.70 -8.19
C ILE A 36 13.58 -10.60 -7.96
N LEU A 37 14.52 -10.60 -8.91
CA LEU A 37 15.77 -11.33 -8.78
C LEU A 37 16.78 -10.48 -8.01
N LEU A 38 17.23 -11.03 -6.89
CA LEU A 38 18.16 -10.44 -5.94
C LEU A 38 19.21 -11.49 -5.53
N PRO A 39 19.97 -12.09 -6.48
CA PRO A 39 20.89 -13.20 -6.20
C PRO A 39 21.98 -12.84 -5.19
N GLU A 40 22.26 -11.55 -5.08
CA GLU A 40 23.34 -11.01 -4.27
C GLU A 40 22.91 -10.52 -2.88
N PHE A 41 21.61 -10.62 -2.55
CA PHE A 41 21.05 -10.17 -1.27
C PHE A 41 20.56 -11.34 -0.41
N LYS A 42 20.69 -11.20 0.91
CA LYS A 42 20.09 -12.10 1.89
C LYS A 42 18.76 -11.55 2.38
N LYS A 43 17.88 -12.42 2.89
CA LYS A 43 16.58 -12.01 3.46
C LYS A 43 16.71 -10.91 4.52
N GLU A 44 17.72 -11.00 5.38
CA GLU A 44 17.97 -10.05 6.48
C GLU A 44 18.38 -8.66 5.99
N GLN A 45 18.85 -8.57 4.75
CA GLN A 45 19.25 -7.32 4.10
C GLN A 45 18.09 -6.65 3.39
N LEU A 46 16.90 -7.26 3.38
CA LEU A 46 15.71 -6.74 2.71
C LEU A 46 14.76 -6.08 3.70
N ARG A 47 14.09 -5.03 3.25
CA ARG A 47 12.97 -4.39 3.95
C ARG A 47 11.82 -4.18 2.99
N ILE A 48 10.63 -4.57 3.42
CA ILE A 48 9.40 -4.47 2.65
C ILE A 48 8.38 -3.73 3.50
N GLN A 49 7.86 -2.64 2.95
CA GLN A 49 6.99 -1.72 3.67
C GLN A 49 5.83 -1.32 2.76
N ILE A 50 4.61 -1.33 3.29
CA ILE A 50 3.46 -0.74 2.61
C ILE A 50 3.08 0.55 3.33
N SER A 51 3.03 1.64 2.57
CA SER A 51 2.59 2.94 3.06
C SER A 51 1.06 3.04 3.02
N ASN A 52 0.46 3.85 3.90
CA ASN A 52 -0.99 4.13 3.88
C ASN A 52 -1.50 4.69 2.53
N THR A 53 -0.62 5.29 1.73
CA THR A 53 -0.92 5.77 0.38
C THR A 53 -1.02 4.65 -0.66
N GLY A 54 -0.84 3.39 -0.26
CA GLY A 54 -0.80 2.24 -1.17
C GLY A 54 0.53 2.13 -1.92
N LEU A 55 1.62 2.65 -1.38
CA LEU A 55 2.95 2.49 -1.98
C LEU A 55 3.72 1.35 -1.29
N LEU A 56 3.94 0.26 -2.01
CA LEU A 56 4.85 -0.81 -1.60
C LEU A 56 6.28 -0.40 -1.93
N LYS A 57 7.12 -0.35 -0.90
CA LYS A 57 8.54 -0.03 -0.98
C LYS A 57 9.35 -1.25 -0.58
N ILE A 58 10.21 -1.71 -1.48
CA ILE A 58 11.11 -2.83 -1.31
C ILE A 58 12.53 -2.27 -1.41
N THR A 59 13.30 -2.36 -0.33
CA THR A 59 14.69 -1.91 -0.31
C THR A 59 15.59 -3.04 0.12
N GLY A 60 16.81 -3.05 -0.37
CA GLY A 60 17.87 -3.86 0.19
C GLY A 60 19.17 -3.09 0.29
N GLU A 61 19.98 -3.41 1.29
CA GLU A 61 21.33 -2.87 1.45
C GLU A 61 22.28 -3.99 1.90
N ARG A 62 23.40 -4.14 1.21
CA ARG A 62 24.45 -5.09 1.55
C ARG A 62 25.81 -4.41 1.56
N VAL A 63 26.70 -4.88 2.42
CA VAL A 63 28.14 -4.52 2.38
C VAL A 63 28.81 -5.39 1.33
N VAL A 64 29.47 -4.77 0.36
CA VAL A 64 30.21 -5.44 -0.73
C VAL A 64 31.68 -5.60 -0.33
N ASP A 65 32.26 -4.52 0.19
CA ASP A 65 33.63 -4.48 0.73
C ASP A 65 33.69 -3.42 1.84
N GLY A 66 34.75 -3.37 2.65
CA GLY A 66 34.83 -2.55 3.87
C GLY A 66 34.42 -1.07 3.73
N LYS A 67 34.51 -0.51 2.52
CA LYS A 67 34.03 0.85 2.19
C LYS A 67 32.89 0.92 1.17
N ARG A 68 32.47 -0.20 0.58
CA ARG A 68 31.49 -0.24 -0.52
C ARG A 68 30.20 -0.90 -0.06
N ARG A 69 29.08 -0.21 -0.24
CA ARG A 69 27.73 -0.75 -0.02
C ARG A 69 26.98 -0.76 -1.33
N SER A 70 26.19 -1.80 -1.53
CA SER A 70 25.28 -1.92 -2.65
C SER A 70 23.85 -1.91 -2.12
N ARG A 71 22.98 -1.17 -2.79
CA ARG A 71 21.59 -1.03 -2.39
C ARG A 71 20.67 -1.02 -3.60
N PHE A 72 19.40 -1.33 -3.36
CA PHE A 72 18.36 -1.16 -4.36
C PHE A 72 17.10 -0.58 -3.73
N LEU A 73 16.28 0.06 -4.56
CA LEU A 73 14.96 0.54 -4.21
C LEU A 73 13.98 0.18 -5.32
N LYS A 74 12.94 -0.56 -4.97
CA LYS A 74 11.81 -0.81 -5.87
C LYS A 74 10.52 -0.30 -5.23
N GLU A 75 9.79 0.50 -5.98
CA GLU A 75 8.50 1.04 -5.56
C GLU A 75 7.39 0.58 -6.50
N VAL A 76 6.29 0.13 -5.92
CA VAL A 76 5.13 -0.39 -6.64
C VAL A 76 3.87 0.17 -6.02
N LYS A 77 2.99 0.72 -6.86
CA LYS A 77 1.67 1.17 -6.43
C LYS A 77 0.75 -0.03 -6.25
N VAL A 78 0.26 -0.20 -5.04
CA VAL A 78 -0.84 -1.10 -4.68
C VAL A 78 -2.14 -0.36 -4.97
N THR A 79 -2.77 -0.68 -6.09
CA THR A 79 -4.08 -0.14 -6.46
C THR A 79 -5.18 -0.73 -5.58
N LYS A 80 -6.38 -0.16 -5.66
CA LYS A 80 -7.53 -0.61 -4.87
C LYS A 80 -8.01 -2.02 -5.23
N ASP A 81 -7.64 -2.48 -6.42
CA ASP A 81 -7.95 -3.82 -6.95
C ASP A 81 -7.28 -4.93 -6.14
N TYR A 82 -6.19 -4.62 -5.43
CA TYR A 82 -5.52 -5.58 -4.56
C TYR A 82 -5.98 -5.47 -3.11
N ASP A 83 -5.96 -6.61 -2.42
CA ASP A 83 -6.14 -6.69 -0.98
C ASP A 83 -4.81 -6.46 -0.26
N SER A 84 -4.55 -5.21 0.10
CA SER A 84 -3.32 -4.78 0.80
C SER A 84 -3.06 -5.52 2.11
N ASN A 85 -4.10 -6.03 2.79
CA ASN A 85 -3.94 -6.75 4.06
C ASN A 85 -3.40 -8.16 3.86
N ASN A 86 -3.63 -8.75 2.67
CA ASN A 86 -3.22 -10.10 2.32
C ASN A 86 -1.99 -10.12 1.39
N ILE A 87 -1.39 -8.97 1.11
CA ILE A 87 -0.10 -8.91 0.42
C ILE A 87 0.96 -9.55 1.31
N HIS A 88 1.67 -10.50 0.73
CA HIS A 88 2.73 -11.23 1.43
C HIS A 88 3.92 -11.44 0.50
N ALA A 89 5.07 -11.74 1.10
CA ALA A 89 6.30 -11.95 0.36
C ALA A 89 7.04 -13.22 0.81
N LYS A 90 7.67 -13.90 -0.14
CA LYS A 90 8.56 -15.03 0.12
C LYS A 90 9.89 -14.78 -0.57
N PHE A 91 10.97 -14.85 0.20
CA PHE A 91 12.32 -14.81 -0.33
C PHE A 91 12.96 -16.19 -0.27
N SER A 92 13.46 -16.68 -1.40
CA SER A 92 14.15 -17.97 -1.48
C SER A 92 15.09 -17.99 -2.68
N GLN A 93 16.28 -18.58 -2.52
CA GLN A 93 17.26 -18.78 -3.60
C GLN A 93 17.55 -17.49 -4.40
N GLY A 94 17.76 -16.36 -3.72
CA GLY A 94 18.04 -15.09 -4.37
C GLY A 94 16.83 -14.48 -5.10
N CYS A 95 15.61 -14.96 -4.88
CA CYS A 95 14.40 -14.50 -5.55
C CYS A 95 13.36 -14.05 -4.52
N LEU A 96 12.87 -12.81 -4.66
CA LEU A 96 11.74 -12.30 -3.90
C LEU A 96 10.46 -12.43 -4.73
N ARG A 97 9.48 -13.20 -4.25
CA ARG A 97 8.12 -13.23 -4.80
C ARG A 97 7.20 -12.46 -3.87
N VAL A 98 6.61 -11.39 -4.38
CA VAL A 98 5.56 -10.63 -3.68
C VAL A 98 4.23 -10.95 -4.34
N THR A 99 3.30 -11.48 -3.55
CA THR A 99 1.97 -11.87 -4.01
C THR A 99 0.99 -10.75 -3.70
N PHE A 100 0.20 -10.37 -4.68
CA PHE A 100 -0.84 -9.35 -4.63
C PHE A 100 -2.20 -10.00 -4.89
N PRO A 101 -2.93 -10.43 -3.83
CA PRO A 101 -4.27 -10.97 -4.00
C PRO A 101 -5.20 -9.91 -4.59
N LYS A 102 -5.96 -10.28 -5.61
CA LYS A 102 -7.01 -9.43 -6.19
C LYS A 102 -8.24 -9.51 -5.31
N LYS A 103 -8.89 -8.39 -5.07
CA LYS A 103 -10.20 -8.38 -4.41
C LYS A 103 -11.21 -9.02 -5.35
N ALA A 104 -12.01 -9.94 -4.84
CA ALA A 104 -13.17 -10.43 -5.56
C ALA A 104 -14.09 -9.24 -5.84
N VAL A 105 -14.29 -8.93 -7.12
CA VAL A 105 -15.45 -8.13 -7.52
C VAL A 105 -16.64 -9.03 -7.28
N SER A 106 -17.41 -8.78 -6.21
CA SER A 106 -18.73 -9.39 -6.13
C SER A 106 -19.51 -8.86 -7.35
N PRO A 107 -19.96 -9.72 -8.28
CA PRO A 107 -20.95 -9.27 -9.23
C PRO A 107 -22.17 -8.92 -8.38
N SER A 108 -22.46 -7.64 -8.24
CA SER A 108 -23.79 -7.23 -7.82
C SER A 108 -24.72 -7.79 -8.89
N PHE A 109 -25.35 -8.93 -8.59
CA PHE A 109 -26.48 -9.42 -9.35
C PHE A 109 -27.52 -8.29 -9.29
N MET A 110 -27.58 -7.48 -10.35
CA MET A 110 -28.75 -6.67 -10.63
C MET A 110 -29.88 -7.67 -10.85
N SER A 111 -30.62 -7.96 -9.79
CA SER A 111 -31.95 -8.54 -9.86
C SER A 111 -32.85 -7.55 -10.59
N LYS A 112 -32.81 -7.58 -11.92
CA LYS A 112 -33.90 -7.05 -12.74
C LYS A 112 -35.05 -8.04 -12.61
N THR A 113 -35.90 -7.83 -11.61
CA THR A 113 -37.24 -8.42 -11.55
C THR A 113 -38.15 -7.58 -12.43
N PRO A 114 -38.64 -8.05 -13.58
CA PRO A 114 -39.81 -7.46 -14.21
C PRO A 114 -41.05 -7.97 -13.47
N SER A 115 -41.56 -7.18 -12.51
CA SER A 115 -42.88 -7.43 -11.93
C SER A 115 -43.94 -6.80 -12.82
N ALA A 116 -44.59 -7.63 -13.65
CA ALA A 116 -45.80 -7.27 -14.39
C ALA A 116 -47.04 -7.81 -13.65
N THR A 117 -47.83 -6.87 -13.10
CA THR A 117 -49.31 -6.67 -13.20
C THR A 117 -50.23 -7.92 -13.20
N VAL A 118 -51.28 -8.07 -12.36
CA VAL A 118 -52.67 -7.55 -12.55
C VAL A 118 -53.63 -8.06 -11.42
N THR A 119 -54.30 -7.12 -10.71
CA THR A 119 -55.76 -7.05 -10.29
C THR A 119 -56.29 -7.98 -9.16
N SER A 120 -57.02 -7.57 -8.08
CA SER A 120 -57.97 -6.45 -7.81
C SER A 120 -58.10 -6.05 -6.28
N PRO A 121 -58.74 -4.89 -5.93
CA PRO A 121 -58.98 -4.28 -4.58
C PRO A 121 -60.44 -4.51 -4.04
N PRO A 122 -61.03 -3.86 -2.97
CA PRO A 122 -60.63 -2.71 -2.08
C PRO A 122 -60.99 -2.81 -0.56
N GLU A 123 -60.43 -1.95 0.32
CA GLU A 123 -61.10 -1.27 1.48
C GLU A 123 -60.05 -0.39 2.22
N ALA A 124 -59.99 0.93 2.02
CA ALA A 124 -60.74 2.03 2.67
C ALA A 124 -59.97 2.70 3.86
N GLY A 125 -59.81 4.04 3.76
CA GLY A 125 -59.26 4.96 4.77
C GLY A 125 -57.94 5.61 4.33
N GLN A 126 -57.89 6.75 3.60
CA GLN A 126 -57.98 8.16 4.09
C GLN A 126 -57.11 8.40 5.35
N SER A 127 -56.23 9.40 5.45
CA SER A 127 -56.22 10.75 4.86
C SER A 127 -54.90 11.48 5.22
N ASP A 128 -54.41 12.29 4.28
CA ASP A 128 -53.84 13.67 4.38
C ASP A 128 -52.77 14.04 5.44
N ASP A 129 -51.59 14.52 5.01
CA ASP A 129 -51.29 15.97 4.97
C ASP A 129 -49.96 16.30 4.24
N VAL A 130 -49.99 17.43 3.55
CA VAL A 130 -48.95 18.13 2.79
C VAL A 130 -47.85 18.74 3.68
N ASN A 131 -46.67 19.06 3.14
CA ASN A 131 -46.16 20.45 3.13
C ASN A 131 -44.78 20.59 2.45
N MET A 132 -44.69 21.56 1.53
CA MET A 132 -43.47 22.15 0.94
C MET A 132 -42.99 23.35 1.79
N ASN A 133 -41.69 23.63 1.78
CA ASN A 133 -41.03 24.94 1.53
C ASN A 133 -39.60 24.87 2.10
N GLU A 134 -38.55 25.09 1.30
CA GLU A 134 -37.99 26.35 0.80
C GLU A 134 -37.24 27.20 1.85
N LYS A 135 -35.97 27.46 1.51
CA LYS A 135 -35.22 28.72 1.65
C LYS A 135 -34.36 28.98 2.89
N SER A 136 -33.05 28.96 2.60
CA SER A 136 -32.01 29.97 2.89
C SER A 136 -31.90 30.55 4.30
N THR A 137 -30.67 30.56 4.86
CA THR A 137 -29.87 31.79 5.14
C THR A 137 -28.61 31.44 5.94
N VAL A 138 -27.44 31.75 5.37
CA VAL A 138 -26.17 32.05 6.08
C VAL A 138 -26.09 33.59 6.21
N PRO A 139 -25.30 34.25 7.11
CA PRO A 139 -24.00 33.82 7.66
C PRO A 139 -23.72 34.21 9.15
N GLY A 140 -22.62 33.72 9.71
CA GLY A 140 -22.16 34.13 11.05
C GLY A 140 -20.75 33.65 11.39
N ILE A 141 -19.78 34.50 11.09
CA ILE A 141 -18.35 34.34 11.40
C ILE A 141 -18.07 34.41 12.91
N LYS A 142 -17.30 33.46 13.46
CA LYS A 142 -16.39 33.74 14.59
C LYS A 142 -15.21 32.77 14.66
N THR A 143 -14.05 33.37 14.49
CA THR A 143 -12.68 32.89 14.69
C THR A 143 -12.46 32.25 16.06
N ARG A 144 -11.70 31.15 16.13
CA ARG A 144 -10.72 30.90 17.20
C ARG A 144 -9.72 29.78 16.86
N VAL A 145 -8.46 30.18 16.76
CA VAL A 145 -7.22 29.51 17.19
C VAL A 145 -7.28 28.04 17.58
N GLY A 146 -6.42 27.24 16.94
CA GLY A 146 -6.08 25.89 17.36
C GLY A 146 -5.34 25.08 16.29
N SER A 147 -4.19 25.57 15.80
CA SER A 147 -3.29 24.76 14.98
C SER A 147 -2.58 23.71 15.85
N VAL A 148 -3.20 22.54 15.99
CA VAL A 148 -2.49 21.33 16.41
C VAL A 148 -1.88 20.72 15.16
N LEU A 149 -0.57 20.92 14.96
CA LEU A 149 0.23 20.07 14.08
C LEU A 149 0.23 18.67 14.70
N LYS A 150 -0.77 17.86 14.35
CA LYS A 150 -0.77 16.43 14.59
C LYS A 150 0.28 15.85 13.63
N SER A 151 1.51 15.66 14.11
CA SER A 151 2.51 14.87 13.40
C SER A 151 1.91 13.48 13.19
N LYS A 152 1.47 13.23 11.97
CA LYS A 152 0.89 11.96 11.57
C LYS A 152 2.04 10.97 11.48
N THR A 153 2.22 10.18 12.54
CA THR A 153 3.11 9.03 12.53
C THR A 153 2.73 8.17 11.32
N PRO A 154 3.66 7.87 10.40
CA PRO A 154 3.36 6.96 9.32
C PRO A 154 3.17 5.57 9.91
N THR A 155 1.92 5.12 10.02
CA THR A 155 1.61 3.71 10.31
C THR A 155 2.18 2.88 9.17
N GLN A 156 3.38 2.34 9.36
CA GLN A 156 4.05 1.48 8.41
C GLN A 156 3.66 0.04 8.72
N VAL A 157 2.95 -0.61 7.80
CA VAL A 157 2.66 -2.04 7.92
C VAL A 157 3.87 -2.81 7.36
N MET A 158 4.51 -3.60 8.21
CA MET A 158 5.61 -4.48 7.83
C MET A 158 5.04 -5.72 7.16
N VAL A 159 5.47 -6.03 5.93
CA VAL A 159 5.02 -7.23 5.23
C VAL A 159 5.74 -8.44 5.81
N THR A 160 4.99 -9.46 6.22
CA THR A 160 5.56 -10.71 6.72
C THR A 160 6.29 -11.44 5.59
N VAL A 161 7.60 -11.61 5.74
CA VAL A 161 8.41 -12.43 4.83
C VAL A 161 8.42 -13.86 5.36
N GLY A 162 7.67 -14.76 4.72
CA GLY A 162 7.51 -16.14 5.19
C GLY A 162 8.84 -16.86 5.42
N PHE A 163 8.94 -17.61 6.52
CA PHE A 163 10.06 -18.49 6.84
C PHE A 163 9.56 -19.92 6.65
N ALA A 164 9.93 -20.56 5.55
CA ALA A 164 9.78 -22.01 5.43
C ALA A 164 11.07 -22.61 5.98
N MET A 165 11.09 -22.94 7.27
CA MET A 165 12.12 -23.79 7.85
C MET A 165 11.84 -25.19 7.31
N CYS A 166 12.53 -25.60 6.25
CA CYS A 166 12.55 -27.02 5.91
C CYS A 166 13.39 -27.71 7.00
N CYS A 167 12.74 -28.24 8.04
CA CYS A 167 13.34 -29.27 8.87
C CYS A 167 13.54 -30.49 7.97
N GLY A 168 14.80 -30.82 7.71
CA GLY A 168 15.18 -32.07 7.06
C GLY A 168 14.91 -33.26 7.98
N PHE A 169 14.37 -34.33 7.39
CA PHE A 169 14.42 -35.69 7.90
C PHE A 169 15.55 -36.44 7.21
#